data_AF-A0AAD4DWL2-F1
#
_entry.id   AF-A0AAD4DWL2-F1
#
_cell.length_a   1.000
_cell.length_b   1.000
_cell.length_c   1.000
_cell.angle_alpha   90.00
_cell.angle_beta   90.00
_cell.angle_gamma   90.00
#
_symmetry.space_group_name_H-M   'P 1'
#
loop_
_entity.id
_entity.type
_entity.pdbx_description
1 polymer ?
#
loop_
_entity_poly.entity_id
_entity_poly.type
_entity_poly.pdbx_seq_one_letter_code
_entity_poly.pdbx_strand_id
1 'polypeptide(L)' 'LARAFQKMLEDFGLTQKILAFNGDNATSNDMQTMKLDQLPNSFAKENRACCFNHTLQL' A
#
# COMPACT_ATOMS: atom_id res chain seq x y z
N LEU A 1 -4.66 -8.35 4.95
CA LEU A 1 -4.58 -7.54 3.72
C LEU A 1 -3.14 -7.44 3.20
N ALA A 2 -2.18 -6.84 3.93
CA ALA A 2 -0.77 -6.72 3.49
C ALA A 2 -0.13 -8.01 2.94
N ARG A 3 -0.26 -9.14 3.63
CA ARG A 3 0.27 -10.44 3.14
C ARG A 3 -0.39 -10.92 1.84
N ALA A 4 -1.69 -10.72 1.70
CA ALA A 4 -2.42 -11.08 0.48
C ALA A 4 -2.01 -10.16 -0.68
N PHE A 5 -1.80 -8.88 -0.40
CA PHE A 5 -1.28 -7.92 -1.37
C PHE A 5 0.15 -8.29 -1.81
N GLN A 6 1.04 -8.60 -0.86
CA GLN A 6 2.39 -9.09 -1.16
C GLN A 6 2.37 -10.34 -2.06
N LYS A 7 1.53 -11.32 -1.71
CA LYS A 7 1.38 -12.53 -2.52
C LYS A 7 0.92 -12.22 -3.96
N MET A 8 -0.03 -11.30 -4.11
CA MET A 8 -0.46 -10.83 -5.44
C MET A 8 0.73 -10.21 -6.21
N LEU A 9 1.54 -9.36 -5.58
CA LEU A 9 2.71 -8.77 -6.25
C LEU A 9 3.72 -9.83 -6.71
N GLU A 10 3.95 -10.86 -5.88
CA GLU A 10 4.81 -12.00 -6.22
C GLU A 10 4.25 -12.79 -7.40
N ASP A 11 2.96 -13.16 -7.33
CA ASP A 11 2.27 -13.95 -8.35
C ASP A 11 2.28 -13.23 -9.73
N PHE A 12 2.33 -11.89 -9.75
CA PHE A 12 2.40 -11.08 -10.98
C PHE A 12 3.79 -10.52 -11.32
N GLY A 13 4.83 -10.82 -10.53
CA GLY A 13 6.19 -10.29 -10.78
C GLY A 13 6.27 -8.76 -10.70
N LEU A 14 5.49 -8.16 -9.79
CA LEU A 14 5.37 -6.72 -9.55
C LEU A 14 6.08 -6.25 -8.27
N THR A 15 6.68 -7.17 -7.53
CA THR A 15 7.29 -6.93 -6.21
C THR A 15 8.24 -5.73 -6.17
N GLN A 16 8.97 -5.46 -7.26
CA GLN A 16 9.93 -4.34 -7.37
C GLN A 16 9.48 -3.22 -8.32
N LYS A 17 8.18 -3.15 -8.62
CA LYS A 17 7.59 -2.23 -9.61
C LYS A 17 6.56 -1.28 -9.00
N ILE A 18 6.54 -1.19 -7.68
CA ILE A 18 5.63 -0.31 -6.95
C ILE A 18 6.33 1.02 -6.74
N LEU A 19 5.75 2.09 -7.28
CA LEU A 19 6.25 3.45 -7.11
C LEU A 19 5.50 4.18 -5.98
N ALA A 20 4.18 4.03 -5.92
CA ALA A 20 3.33 4.67 -4.92
C ALA A 20 2.05 3.86 -4.70
N PHE A 21 1.41 4.07 -3.55
CA PHE A 21 0.11 3.49 -3.20
C PHE A 21 -0.88 4.58 -2.82
N ASN A 22 -2.07 4.55 -3.42
CA ASN A 22 -3.14 5.48 -3.11
C ASN A 22 -4.32 4.68 -2.52
N GLY A 23 -4.77 5.06 -1.33
CA GLY A 23 -5.87 4.41 -0.62
C GLY A 23 -6.73 5.43 0.13
N ASP A 24 -7.94 5.03 0.53
CA ASP A 24 -8.76 5.86 1.40
C ASP A 24 -8.10 6.14 2.76
N ASN A 25 -8.72 7.02 3.55
CA ASN A 25 -8.18 7.45 4.84
C ASN A 25 -8.49 6.50 6.00
N ALA A 26 -8.83 5.23 5.73
CA ALA A 26 -9.06 4.26 6.78
C ALA A 26 -7.74 3.86 7.47
N THR A 27 -7.76 3.79 8.81
CA THR A 27 -6.63 3.33 9.63
C THR A 27 -6.14 1.92 9.25
N SER A 28 -7.01 1.09 8.67
CA SER A 28 -6.63 -0.22 8.11
C SER A 28 -5.61 -0.11 6.99
N ASN A 29 -5.67 0.95 6.19
CA ASN A 29 -4.72 1.19 5.10
C ASN A 29 -3.37 1.60 5.68
N ASP A 30 -3.33 2.43 6.72
CA ASP A 30 -2.09 2.78 7.41
C ASP A 30 -1.40 1.51 7.94
N MET A 31 -2.15 0.65 8.64
CA MET A 31 -1.62 -0.62 9.14
C MET A 31 -1.15 -1.56 8.02
N GLN A 32 -1.82 -1.58 6.87
CA GLN A 32 -1.38 -2.37 5.71
C GLN A 32 -0.08 -1.81 5.13
N THR A 33 -0.02 -0.50 4.95
CA THR A 33 1.11 0.25 4.39
C THR A 33 2.36 0.03 5.24
N MET A 34 2.25 0.17 6.56
CA MET A 34 3.35 -0.11 7.51
C MET A 34 3.83 -1.56 7.45
N LYS A 35 2.91 -2.52 7.23
CA LYS A 35 3.29 -3.94 7.09
C LYS A 35 3.92 -4.24 5.73
N LEU A 36 3.51 -3.57 4.65
CA LEU A 36 4.08 -3.76 3.32
C LEU A 36 5.51 -3.20 3.23
N ASP A 37 5.77 -2.08 3.91
CA ASP A 37 7.09 -1.44 4.06
C ASP A 37 8.16 -2.37 4.71
N GLN A 38 7.71 -3.38 5.46
CA GLN A 38 8.59 -4.35 6.13
C GLN A 38 8.79 -5.65 5.33
N LEU A 39 8.12 -5.80 4.19
CA LEU A 39 8.15 -7.01 3.37
C LEU A 39 9.15 -6.87 2.21
N PRO A 40 9.58 -7.98 1.59
CA PRO A 40 10.53 -7.94 0.48
C PRO A 40 9.86 -7.46 -0.81
N ASN A 41 9.57 -6.16 -0.90
CA ASN A 41 9.00 -5.47 -2.05
C ASN A 41 9.57 -4.04 -2.15
N SER A 42 9.21 -3.28 -3.19
CA SER A 42 9.62 -1.88 -3.37
C SER A 42 8.63 -0.89 -2.73
N PHE A 43 7.77 -1.36 -1.84
CA PHE A 43 6.83 -0.50 -1.14
C PHE A 43 7.59 0.33 -0.10
N ALA A 44 7.36 1.64 -0.11
CA ALA A 44 7.84 2.54 0.93
C ALA A 44 6.62 3.23 1.56
N LYS A 45 6.53 3.24 2.89
CA LYS A 45 5.40 3.89 3.59
C LYS A 45 5.29 5.38 3.24
N GLU A 46 6.41 6.05 2.95
CA GLU A 46 6.47 7.45 2.56
C GLU A 46 5.81 7.72 1.20
N ASN A 47 5.72 6.70 0.34
CA ASN A 47 5.10 6.80 -0.98
C ASN A 47 3.59 6.51 -0.95
N ARG A 48 2.98 6.48 0.25
CA ARG A 48 1.54 6.36 0.43
C ARG A 48 0.88 7.73 0.34
N ALA A 49 -0.15 7.82 -0.49
CA ALA A 49 -1.06 8.95 -0.57
C ALA A 49 -2.47 8.56 -0.07
N CYS A 50 -3.19 9.55 0.47
CA CYS A 50 -4.62 9.43 0.73
C CYS A 50 -5.42 9.83 -0.52
N CYS A 51 -6.45 9.06 -0.86
CA CYS A 51 -7.35 9.34 -1.97
C CYS A 51 -8.07 10.68 -1.73
N PHE A 52 -7.93 11.63 -2.66
CA PHE A 52 -8.54 12.97 -2.58
C PHE A 52 -10.06 12.95 -2.31
N ASN A 53 -10.80 12.02 -2.92
CA ASN A 53 -12.24 11.86 -2.66
C ASN A 53 -12.56 11.55 -1.19
N HIS A 54 -11.67 10.86 -0.47
CA HIS A 54 -11.80 10.55 0.95
C HIS A 54 -11.12 11.60 1.85
N THR A 55 -10.36 12.54 1.28
CA THR A 55 -9.85 13.71 2.00
C THR A 55 -10.94 14.77 2.18
N LEU A 56 -11.89 14.85 1.23
CA LEU A 56 -13.02 15.81 1.27
C LEU A 56 -14.26 15.26 1.99
N GLN A 57 -14.40 13.94 2.10
CA GLN A 57 -15.47 13.26 2.82
C GLN A 57 -14.88 12.56 4.05
N LEU A 58 -14.64 13.33 5.10
CA LEU A 58 -14.39 12.83 6.47
C LEU A 58 -15.73 12.64 7.19
#